data_AF-A0A6S6S763-F1
#
_entry.id   AF-A0A6S6S763-F1
#
_cell.length_a   1.000
_cell.length_b   1.000
_cell.length_c   1.000
_cell.angle_alpha   90.00
_cell.angle_beta   90.00
_cell.angle_gamma   90.00
#
_symmetry.space_group_name_H-M   'P 1'
#
loop_
_entity.id
_entity.type
_entity.pdbx_description
1 polymer ?
#
loop_
_entity_poly.entity_id
_entity_poly.type
_entity_poly.pdbx_seq_one_letter_code
_entity_poly.pdbx_strand_id
1 'polypeptide(L)'
;AIQIDITGQVCADSIGNKVYSGVGGQVDFVTGSQLSEQGRSIIALPSSVHNGEASRIVTDLTAGAGVVTSRAQVDYIVTEYGVASLHGRSLRERAAALIDIAHPDFQEQLAETARL
;
A
#
# COMPACT_ATOMS: atom_id res chain seq x y z
N ALA A 1 -5.23 -0.42 -5.80
CA ALA A 1 -4.50 0.79 -5.35
C ALA A 1 -3.60 1.32 -6.47
N ILE A 2 -3.25 2.61 -6.44
CA ILE A 2 -2.26 3.27 -7.31
C ILE A 2 -0.87 3.25 -6.70
N GLN A 3 -0.73 3.71 -5.46
CA GLN A 3 0.49 3.69 -4.67
C GLN A 3 0.16 3.29 -3.22
N ILE A 4 1.10 2.61 -2.58
CA ILE A 4 1.09 2.32 -1.14
C ILE A 4 2.41 2.81 -0.58
N ASP A 5 2.37 3.68 0.44
CA ASP A 5 3.61 4.09 1.09
C ASP A 5 4.10 3.05 2.10
N ILE A 6 5.38 3.11 2.49
CA ILE A 6 5.99 2.19 3.46
C ILE A 6 5.34 2.22 4.87
N THR A 7 4.47 3.18 5.15
CA THR A 7 3.68 3.22 6.39
C THR A 7 2.32 2.52 6.25
N GLY A 8 1.92 2.19 5.02
CA GLY A 8 0.67 1.55 4.67
C GLY A 8 -0.46 2.53 4.31
N GLN A 9 -0.20 3.79 3.99
CA GLN A 9 -1.25 4.64 3.40
C GLN A 9 -1.50 4.22 1.96
N VAL A 10 -2.77 4.20 1.55
CA VAL A 10 -3.16 3.72 0.21
C VAL A 10 -3.78 4.85 -0.59
N CYS A 11 -3.12 5.20 -1.69
CA CYS A 11 -3.71 6.00 -2.75
C CYS A 11 -4.36 5.07 -3.78
N ALA A 12 -5.60 5.34 -4.19
CA ALA A 12 -6.32 4.54 -5.18
C ALA A 12 -7.03 5.34 -6.28
N ASP A 13 -7.17 6.65 -6.13
CA ASP A 13 -8.01 7.48 -7.00
C ASP A 13 -7.24 8.51 -7.84
N SER A 14 -5.97 8.75 -7.55
CA SER A 14 -5.20 9.86 -8.10
C SER A 14 -3.73 9.51 -8.37
N ILE A 15 -3.11 10.27 -9.26
CA ILE A 15 -1.66 10.25 -9.54
C ILE A 15 -1.15 11.66 -9.25
N GLY A 16 -0.62 11.86 -8.04
CA GLY A 16 -0.39 13.20 -7.49
C GLY A 16 -1.68 14.01 -7.52
N ASN A 17 -1.62 15.24 -8.02
CA ASN A 17 -2.79 16.12 -8.14
C ASN A 17 -3.78 15.74 -9.27
N LYS A 18 -3.45 14.74 -10.10
CA LYS A 18 -4.31 14.33 -11.21
C LYS A 18 -5.28 13.25 -10.75
N VAL A 19 -6.56 13.59 -10.70
CA VAL A 19 -7.63 12.62 -10.48
C VAL A 19 -7.62 11.61 -11.62
N TYR A 20 -7.53 10.33 -11.27
CA TYR A 20 -7.54 9.20 -12.20
C TYR A 20 -8.88 8.47 -12.17
N SER A 21 -9.48 8.35 -10.99
CA SER A 21 -10.81 7.76 -10.77
C SER A 21 -11.53 8.48 -9.61
N GLY A 22 -12.01 7.77 -8.60
CA GLY A 22 -12.62 8.33 -7.41
C GLY A 22 -12.51 7.36 -6.23
N VAL A 23 -12.87 7.83 -5.03
CA VAL A 23 -12.82 7.06 -3.77
C VAL A 23 -13.52 5.69 -3.90
N GLY A 24 -14.66 5.65 -4.59
CA GLY A 24 -15.48 4.45 -4.71
C GLY A 24 -15.99 3.96 -3.35
N GLY A 25 -16.28 2.66 -3.25
CA GLY A 25 -16.68 2.00 -1.99
C GLY A 25 -15.58 1.20 -1.30
N GLN A 26 -14.32 1.30 -1.77
CA GLN A 26 -13.22 0.47 -1.25
C GLN A 26 -13.09 0.63 0.27
N VAL A 27 -13.10 1.86 0.76
CA VAL A 27 -12.94 2.17 2.19
C VAL A 27 -14.12 1.62 3.04
N ASP A 28 -15.31 1.55 2.46
CA ASP A 28 -16.50 1.00 3.11
C ASP A 28 -16.34 -0.50 3.34
N PHE A 29 -15.86 -1.24 2.34
CA PHE A 29 -15.59 -2.68 2.46
C PHE A 29 -14.42 -2.97 3.40
N VAL A 30 -13.37 -2.14 3.39
CA VAL A 30 -12.27 -2.25 4.37
C VAL A 30 -12.82 -2.10 5.78
N THR A 31 -13.59 -1.04 6.03
CA THR A 31 -14.19 -0.79 7.35
C THR A 31 -15.18 -1.89 7.75
N GLY A 32 -16.05 -2.31 6.83
CA GLY A 32 -17.00 -3.40 7.05
C GLY A 32 -16.31 -4.72 7.38
N SER A 33 -15.16 -5.02 6.76
CA SER A 33 -14.39 -6.23 7.07
C SER A 33 -13.85 -6.24 8.51
N GLN A 34 -13.45 -5.07 9.05
CA GLN A 34 -12.97 -4.97 10.43
C GLN A 34 -14.08 -5.16 11.47
N LEU A 35 -15.33 -4.87 11.09
CA LEU A 35 -16.51 -5.08 11.93
C LEU A 35 -17.09 -6.49 11.82
N SER A 36 -16.67 -7.25 10.82
CA SER A 36 -17.14 -8.61 10.57
C SER A 36 -16.34 -9.61 11.41
N GLU A 37 -17.02 -10.60 11.98
CA GLU A 37 -16.35 -11.69 12.68
C GLU A 37 -15.40 -12.44 11.73
N GLN A 38 -14.11 -12.46 12.07
CA GLN A 38 -13.04 -13.03 11.23
C GLN A 38 -12.91 -12.38 9.84
N GLY A 39 -13.48 -11.20 9.64
CA GLY A 39 -13.38 -10.46 8.38
C GLY A 39 -11.94 -10.06 8.06
N ARG A 40 -11.65 -10.00 6.76
CA ARG A 40 -10.33 -9.61 6.23
C ARG A 40 -10.52 -8.69 5.04
N SER A 41 -9.69 -7.67 4.95
CA SER A 41 -9.60 -6.85 3.72
C SER A 41 -8.26 -7.05 3.04
N ILE A 42 -8.30 -7.15 1.72
CA ILE A 42 -7.13 -7.38 0.90
C ILE A 42 -7.06 -6.27 -0.15
N ILE A 43 -5.95 -5.54 -0.15
CA ILE A 43 -5.61 -4.58 -1.19
C ILE A 43 -4.53 -5.22 -2.06
N ALA A 44 -4.95 -5.70 -3.23
CA ALA A 44 -4.05 -6.30 -4.21
C ALA A 44 -3.60 -5.27 -5.26
N LEU A 45 -2.32 -5.30 -5.62
CA LEU A 45 -1.73 -4.51 -6.70
C LEU A 45 -0.47 -5.20 -7.26
N PRO A 46 -0.17 -5.06 -8.56
CA PRO A 46 1.18 -5.32 -9.07
C PRO A 46 2.22 -4.53 -8.27
N SER A 47 3.41 -5.09 -8.05
CA SER A 47 4.47 -4.42 -7.31
C SER A 47 5.06 -3.22 -8.06
N SER A 48 4.96 -3.21 -9.40
CA SER A 48 5.50 -2.19 -10.29
C SER A 48 4.55 -1.80 -11.43
N VAL A 49 4.92 -0.75 -12.17
CA VAL A 49 4.28 -0.33 -13.43
C VAL A 49 5.28 -0.35 -14.58
N HIS A 50 4.78 -0.29 -15.82
CA HIS A 50 5.60 -0.22 -17.05
C HIS A 50 6.70 -1.28 -17.12
N ASN A 51 6.38 -2.53 -16.75
CA ASN A 51 7.32 -3.66 -16.72
C ASN A 51 8.55 -3.43 -15.82
N GLY A 52 8.36 -2.87 -14.63
CA GLY A 52 9.43 -2.69 -13.64
C GLY A 52 10.09 -1.30 -13.67
N GLU A 53 9.57 -0.34 -14.43
CA GLU A 53 10.15 1.01 -14.50
C GLU A 53 9.97 1.80 -13.19
N ALA A 54 8.85 1.59 -12.49
CA ALA A 54 8.58 2.26 -11.23
C ALA A 54 7.81 1.38 -10.24
N SER A 55 8.15 1.50 -8.96
CA SER A 55 7.48 0.79 -7.86
C SER A 55 6.11 1.39 -7.55
N ARG A 56 5.17 0.53 -7.13
CA ARG A 56 3.90 0.95 -6.51
C ARG A 56 3.94 0.91 -4.99
N ILE A 57 4.94 0.27 -4.40
CA ILE A 57 5.31 0.42 -2.99
C ILE A 57 6.40 1.50 -2.92
N VAL A 58 6.08 2.62 -2.29
CA VAL A 58 6.89 3.84 -2.34
C VAL A 58 7.26 4.31 -0.94
N THR A 59 8.34 5.08 -0.79
CA THR A 59 8.66 5.70 0.51
C THR A 59 7.57 6.68 0.93
N ASP A 60 7.21 7.59 0.03
CA ASP A 60 6.18 8.60 0.23
C ASP A 60 5.22 8.57 -0.96
N LEU A 61 3.94 8.78 -0.69
CA LEU A 61 2.97 8.96 -1.76
C LEU A 61 3.35 10.18 -2.61
N THR A 62 3.10 10.11 -3.92
CA THR A 62 3.34 11.24 -4.83
C THR A 62 2.66 12.50 -4.28
N ALA A 63 3.38 13.63 -4.24
CA ALA A 63 2.83 14.87 -3.71
C ALA A 63 1.46 15.21 -4.34
N GLY A 64 0.47 15.46 -3.48
CA GLY A 64 -0.91 15.74 -3.88
C GLY A 64 -1.79 14.50 -4.10
N ALA A 65 -1.26 13.29 -3.95
CA ALA A 65 -2.05 12.07 -4.02
C ALA A 65 -3.08 11.98 -2.88
N GLY A 66 -4.30 11.57 -3.22
CA GLY A 66 -5.40 11.35 -2.29
C GLY A 66 -5.26 10.02 -1.55
N VAL A 67 -5.22 10.07 -0.22
CA VAL A 67 -5.30 8.87 0.61
C VAL A 67 -6.75 8.41 0.67
N VAL A 68 -7.03 7.23 0.08
CA VAL A 68 -8.37 6.63 0.05
C VAL A 68 -8.56 5.67 1.22
N THR A 69 -7.53 4.90 1.58
CA THR A 69 -7.54 4.04 2.78
C THR A 69 -6.39 4.45 3.67
N SER A 70 -6.71 4.88 4.89
CA SER A 70 -5.70 5.32 5.84
C SER A 70 -4.88 4.16 6.37
N ARG A 71 -3.65 4.42 6.81
CA ARG A 71 -2.77 3.41 7.40
C ARG A 71 -3.40 2.63 8.57
N ALA A 72 -4.32 3.26 9.32
CA ALA A 72 -5.01 2.63 10.45
C ALA A 72 -6.00 1.56 10.00
N GLN A 73 -6.53 1.67 8.78
CA GLN A 73 -7.55 0.76 8.26
C GLN A 73 -6.98 -0.42 7.46
N VAL A 74 -5.74 -0.33 6.99
CA VAL A 74 -5.15 -1.38 6.16
C VAL A 74 -4.90 -2.67 6.95
N ASP A 75 -5.34 -3.78 6.36
CA ASP A 75 -5.18 -5.13 6.89
C ASP A 75 -4.11 -5.91 6.09
N TYR A 76 -4.45 -6.42 4.89
CA TYR A 76 -3.50 -7.13 4.02
C TYR A 76 -3.19 -6.36 2.72
N ILE A 77 -1.92 -6.31 2.36
CA ILE A 77 -1.43 -5.90 1.03
C ILE A 77 -0.87 -7.12 0.31
N VAL A 78 -1.20 -7.26 -0.97
CA VAL A 78 -0.75 -8.40 -1.79
C VAL A 78 -0.17 -7.91 -3.11
N THR A 79 1.01 -8.43 -3.45
CA THR A 79 1.65 -8.31 -4.76
C THR A 79 1.92 -9.70 -5.34
N GLU A 80 2.49 -9.76 -6.53
CA GLU A 80 3.02 -10.98 -7.13
C GLU A 80 4.18 -11.61 -6.34
N TYR A 81 4.79 -10.89 -5.39
CA TYR A 81 5.90 -11.37 -4.57
C TYR A 81 5.48 -11.87 -3.18
N GLY A 82 4.25 -11.61 -2.74
CA GLY A 82 3.77 -12.14 -1.47
C GLY A 82 2.66 -11.34 -0.80
N VAL A 83 2.51 -11.57 0.50
CA VAL A 83 1.45 -11.00 1.34
C VAL A 83 2.07 -10.29 2.55
N ALA A 84 1.71 -9.02 2.75
CA ALA A 84 2.06 -8.24 3.95
C ALA A 84 0.79 -7.99 4.78
N SER A 85 0.76 -8.50 6.00
CA SER A 85 -0.24 -8.12 7.01
C SER A 85 0.27 -6.90 7.78
N LEU A 86 -0.52 -5.84 7.88
CA LEU A 86 -0.12 -4.57 8.52
C LEU A 86 -0.91 -4.25 9.80
N HIS A 87 -2.01 -4.98 10.05
CA HIS A 87 -2.82 -4.79 11.25
C HIS A 87 -1.99 -5.03 12.52
N GLY A 88 -2.06 -4.12 13.49
CA GLY A 88 -1.32 -4.21 14.75
C GLY A 88 0.19 -4.01 14.67
N ARG A 89 0.77 -3.76 13.49
CA ARG A 89 2.22 -3.60 13.31
C ARG A 89 2.69 -2.15 13.48
N SER A 90 3.88 -1.99 14.05
CA SER A 90 4.62 -0.73 14.12
C SER A 90 5.03 -0.23 12.73
N LEU A 91 5.38 1.05 12.61
CA LEU A 91 5.84 1.61 11.33
C LEU A 91 7.07 0.87 10.77
N ARG A 92 7.98 0.43 11.64
CA ARG A 92 9.18 -0.33 11.23
C ARG A 92 8.82 -1.70 10.68
N GLU A 93 7.93 -2.43 11.36
CA GLU A 93 7.47 -3.75 10.93
C GLU A 93 6.61 -3.68 9.66
N ARG A 94 5.84 -2.60 9.49
CA ARG A 94 5.09 -2.33 8.25
C ARG A 94 6.03 -2.09 7.07
N ALA A 95 7.02 -1.22 7.26
CA ALA A 95 8.01 -0.94 6.22
C ALA A 95 8.73 -2.21 5.79
N ALA A 96 9.25 -3.01 6.73
CA ALA A 96 9.90 -4.28 6.42
C ALA A 96 8.98 -5.22 5.64
N ALA A 97 7.74 -5.41 6.10
CA ALA A 97 6.79 -6.31 5.45
C ALA A 97 6.37 -5.85 4.04
N LEU A 98 6.25 -4.54 3.82
CA LEU A 98 5.94 -3.99 2.51
C LEU A 98 7.13 -4.10 1.55
N ILE A 99 8.35 -3.91 2.04
CA ILE A 99 9.58 -4.08 1.26
C ILE A 99 9.74 -5.54 0.82
N ASP A 100 9.48 -6.50 1.72
CA ASP A 100 9.56 -7.93 1.40
C ASP A 100 8.66 -8.35 0.22
N ILE A 101 7.57 -7.61 -0.02
CA ILE A 101 6.63 -7.86 -1.13
C ILE A 101 6.75 -6.82 -2.26
N ALA A 102 7.72 -5.92 -2.22
CA ALA A 102 8.03 -5.00 -3.32
C ALA A 102 8.80 -5.73 -4.44
N HIS A 103 8.84 -5.13 -5.63
CA HIS A 103 9.67 -5.65 -6.72
C HIS A 103 11.14 -5.69 -6.27
N PRO A 104 11.88 -6.79 -6.51
CA PRO A 104 13.26 -6.96 -6.02
C PRO A 104 14.17 -5.77 -6.31
N ASP A 105 14.08 -5.19 -7.50
CA ASP A 105 14.89 -4.04 -7.93
C ASP A 105 14.72 -2.77 -7.07
N PHE A 106 13.62 -2.64 -6.32
CA PHE A 106 13.36 -1.47 -5.47
C PHE A 106 13.55 -1.75 -3.97
N GLN A 107 13.77 -3.00 -3.56
CA GLN A 107 13.81 -3.36 -2.14
C GLN A 107 14.97 -2.67 -1.40
N GLU A 108 16.16 -2.63 -2.00
CA GLU A 108 17.34 -1.99 -1.41
C GLU A 108 17.11 -0.49 -1.19
N GLN A 109 16.62 0.21 -2.22
CA GLN A 109 16.32 1.64 -2.14
C GLN A 109 15.26 1.96 -1.07
N LEU A 110 14.20 1.15 -0.99
CA LEU A 110 13.15 1.31 0.02
C LEU A 110 13.70 1.06 1.43
N ALA A 111 14.54 0.03 1.61
CA ALA A 111 15.17 -0.28 2.89
C ALA A 111 16.10 0.84 3.37
N GLU A 112 16.95 1.36 2.49
CA GLU A 112 17.84 2.48 2.80
C GLU A 112 17.04 3.71 3.25
N THR A 113 15.98 4.05 2.52
CA THR A 113 15.14 5.20 2.85
C THR A 113 14.37 5.00 4.16
N ALA A 114 13.91 3.77 4.43
CA ALA A 114 13.26 3.39 5.68
C ALA A 114 14.23 3.24 6.86
N ARG A 115 15.55 3.33 6.63
CA ARG A 115 16.63 3.08 7.61
C ARG A 115 16.50 1.69 8.25
N LEU A 116 16.19 0.69 7.42
CA LEU A 116 16.07 -0.71 7.81
C LEU A 116 17.38 -1.48 7.63
#